data_AF-A0AAJ6B3I8-F1
#
_entry.id   AF-A0AAJ6B3I8-F1
#
_cell.length_a   1.000
_cell.length_b   1.000
_cell.length_c   1.000
_cell.angle_alpha   90.00
_cell.angle_beta   90.00
_cell.angle_gamma   90.00
#
_symmetry.space_group_name_H-M   'P 1'
#
loop_
_entity.id
_entity.type
_entity.pdbx_description
1 polymer ?
#
loop_
_entity_poly.entity_id
_entity_poly.type
_entity_poly.pdbx_seq_one_letter_code
_entity_poly.pdbx_strand_id
1 'polypeptide(L)'
;MTSTMTHEAAAAAAFADRLPTATRTTAHPASGSGETGDAVMVSSVGDTSAALAVVIFDESALLGDAETPLADRLRDALDAAAAAFGPSVLGEPTIGDASALFSHPNAQVFELADETGRTIGRLAVRISQTRAASPRRLQRIAGVEMDLTVEVGRTRMTVRDVLDLEPGRIIELDRSAGAPADVKLNGRLIAHGEIVVVDQDYAVRITRIIENAEV
;
A
#
# COMPACT_ATOMS: atom_id res chain seq x y z
N MET A 1 18.73 9.80 10.58
CA MET A 1 18.04 8.85 11.48
C MET A 1 17.18 9.55 12.54
N THR A 2 17.09 10.88 12.54
CA THR A 2 16.38 11.72 13.54
C THR A 2 14.96 12.14 13.15
N SER A 3 14.50 11.85 11.92
CA SER A 3 13.23 12.37 11.41
C SER A 3 12.00 11.54 11.79
N THR A 4 12.16 10.24 12.08
CA THR A 4 11.02 9.36 12.37
C THR A 4 10.39 9.73 13.71
N MET A 5 11.20 9.82 14.79
CA MET A 5 10.77 10.10 16.17
C MET A 5 9.88 11.35 16.30
N THR A 6 10.09 12.36 15.44
CA THR A 6 9.27 13.57 15.38
C THR A 6 7.84 13.29 14.89
N HIS A 7 7.67 12.41 13.91
CA HIS A 7 6.37 12.10 13.31
C HIS A 7 5.54 11.19 14.22
N GLU A 8 6.14 10.18 14.87
CA GLU A 8 5.41 9.36 15.85
C GLU A 8 4.96 10.21 17.04
N ALA A 9 5.82 11.09 17.54
CA ALA A 9 5.46 12.00 18.64
C ALA A 9 4.38 13.01 18.23
N ALA A 10 4.44 13.54 17.00
CA ALA A 10 3.40 14.44 16.48
C ALA A 10 2.04 13.73 16.35
N ALA A 11 2.03 12.48 15.85
CA ALA A 11 0.82 11.68 15.77
C ALA A 11 0.24 11.36 17.16
N ALA A 12 1.09 11.02 18.12
CA ALA A 12 0.66 10.76 19.49
C ALA A 12 0.10 12.00 20.20
N ALA A 13 0.71 13.17 19.97
CA ALA A 13 0.20 14.45 20.47
C ALA A 13 -1.15 14.81 19.82
N ALA A 14 -1.28 14.66 18.50
CA ALA A 14 -2.53 14.91 17.78
C ALA A 14 -3.66 13.96 18.22
N PHE A 15 -3.33 12.69 18.48
CA PHE A 15 -4.26 11.73 19.08
C PHE A 15 -4.74 12.20 20.45
N ALA A 16 -3.82 12.56 21.35
CA ALA A 16 -4.12 12.99 22.70
C ALA A 16 -4.97 14.28 22.75
N ASP A 17 -4.69 15.24 21.86
CA ASP A 17 -5.43 16.51 21.77
C ASP A 17 -6.88 16.32 21.27
N ARG A 18 -7.19 15.19 20.61
CA ARG A 18 -8.52 14.87 20.06
C ARG A 18 -9.21 13.71 20.76
N LEU A 19 -8.60 13.19 21.83
CA LEU A 19 -9.23 12.16 22.63
C LEU A 19 -10.47 12.75 23.33
N PRO A 20 -11.63 12.08 23.29
CA PRO A 20 -12.86 12.62 23.87
C PRO A 20 -12.81 12.46 25.39
N THR A 21 -12.04 13.29 26.10
CA THR A 21 -11.91 13.27 27.57
C THR A 21 -12.37 14.59 28.18
N ALA A 22 -12.77 14.57 29.45
CA ALA A 22 -13.21 15.78 30.17
C ALA A 22 -12.04 16.74 30.48
N THR A 23 -10.85 16.19 30.62
CA THR A 23 -9.60 16.89 30.99
C THR A 23 -8.59 16.77 29.87
N ARG A 24 -7.67 17.75 29.76
CA ARG A 24 -6.64 17.70 28.73
C ARG A 24 -5.78 16.45 28.88
N THR A 25 -5.57 15.75 27.76
CA THR A 25 -4.73 14.55 27.68
C THR A 25 -3.42 14.88 27.00
N THR A 26 -2.33 14.26 27.45
CA THR A 26 -0.99 14.40 26.86
C THR A 26 -0.35 13.03 26.64
N ALA A 27 0.41 12.91 25.55
CA ALA A 27 1.13 11.70 25.20
C ALA A 27 2.61 11.80 25.57
N HIS A 28 3.13 10.83 26.32
CA HIS A 28 4.53 10.78 26.74
C HIS A 28 5.18 9.48 26.25
N PRO A 29 6.41 9.49 25.70
CA PRO A 29 7.09 8.27 25.29
C PRO A 29 7.24 7.29 26.46
N ALA A 30 6.89 6.02 26.22
CA ALA A 30 6.98 4.96 27.22
C ALA A 30 7.97 3.87 26.79
N SER A 31 8.75 3.38 27.75
CA SER A 31 9.76 2.33 27.55
C SER A 31 9.18 0.96 27.92
N GLY A 32 8.26 0.43 27.13
CA GLY A 32 7.71 -0.92 27.34
C GLY A 32 6.53 -1.26 26.44
N SER A 33 6.39 -2.53 26.09
CA SER A 33 5.22 -3.06 25.38
C SER A 33 3.97 -3.10 26.27
N GLY A 34 4.17 -3.39 27.57
CA GLY A 34 3.15 -3.39 28.62
C GLY A 34 1.92 -4.25 28.34
N GLU A 35 0.85 -4.05 29.12
CA GLU A 35 -0.42 -4.79 28.96
C GLU A 35 -1.18 -4.28 27.72
N THR A 36 -1.45 -5.20 26.79
CA THR A 36 -1.95 -4.89 25.44
C THR A 36 -3.43 -5.14 25.26
N GLY A 37 -4.07 -5.85 26.20
CA GLY A 37 -5.53 -6.05 26.29
C GLY A 37 -6.25 -6.25 24.95
N ASP A 38 -7.51 -5.84 24.92
CA ASP A 38 -8.21 -5.58 23.65
C ASP A 38 -7.89 -4.14 23.23
N ALA A 39 -7.21 -4.00 22.10
CA ALA A 39 -6.81 -2.72 21.55
C ALA A 39 -7.64 -2.37 20.32
N VAL A 40 -7.92 -1.07 20.15
CA VAL A 40 -8.44 -0.55 18.87
C VAL A 40 -7.25 -0.35 17.94
N MET A 41 -7.24 -1.10 16.85
CA MET A 41 -6.19 -1.08 15.84
C MET A 41 -6.71 -0.45 14.55
N VAL A 42 -5.87 0.34 13.90
CA VAL A 42 -6.17 0.91 12.59
C VAL A 42 -4.90 1.08 11.77
N SER A 43 -5.03 1.04 10.46
CA SER A 43 -3.97 1.40 9.52
C SER A 43 -4.34 2.66 8.76
N SER A 44 -3.34 3.48 8.48
CA SER A 44 -3.43 4.61 7.57
C SER A 44 -2.54 4.33 6.36
N VAL A 45 -3.07 4.55 5.16
CA VAL A 45 -2.37 4.37 3.89
C VAL A 45 -2.33 5.70 3.15
N GLY A 46 -1.12 6.15 2.86
CA GLY A 46 -0.81 7.37 2.10
C GLY A 46 0.66 7.36 1.70
N ASP A 47 1.25 8.53 1.50
CA ASP A 47 2.69 8.68 1.25
C ASP A 47 3.54 8.01 2.34
N THR A 48 3.05 8.10 3.58
CA THR A 48 3.54 7.37 4.73
C THR A 48 2.45 6.43 5.22
N SER A 49 2.68 5.12 5.14
CA SER A 49 1.76 4.17 5.76
C SER A 49 2.09 4.02 7.25
N ALA A 50 1.06 3.92 8.08
CA ALA A 50 1.21 3.77 9.51
C ALA A 50 0.23 2.75 10.05
N ALA A 51 0.62 2.06 11.12
CA ALA A 51 -0.28 1.26 11.93
C ALA A 51 -0.32 1.87 13.33
N LEU A 52 -1.53 2.02 13.87
CA LEU A 52 -1.78 2.53 15.21
C LEU A 52 -2.55 1.46 15.99
N ALA A 53 -2.19 1.28 17.25
CA ALA A 53 -3.01 0.52 18.20
C ALA A 53 -3.13 1.30 19.49
N VAL A 54 -4.34 1.42 20.01
CA VAL A 54 -4.61 2.12 21.25
C VAL A 54 -5.35 1.22 22.22
N VAL A 55 -4.90 1.23 23.47
CA VAL A 55 -5.55 0.58 24.61
C VAL A 55 -5.99 1.68 25.55
N ILE A 56 -7.26 1.67 25.94
CA ILE A 56 -7.79 2.57 26.96
C ILE A 56 -7.97 1.75 28.23
N PHE A 57 -7.25 2.09 29.29
CA PHE A 57 -7.32 1.36 30.57
C PHE A 57 -8.49 1.85 31.42
N ASP A 58 -8.84 3.14 31.28
CA ASP A 58 -9.94 3.77 32.01
C ASP A 58 -10.94 4.36 31.01
N GLU A 59 -11.89 3.54 30.54
CA GLU A 59 -12.95 4.01 29.64
C GLU A 59 -13.87 5.04 30.29
N SER A 60 -13.92 5.12 31.63
CA SER A 60 -14.71 6.13 32.34
C SER A 60 -14.16 7.55 32.16
N ALA A 61 -12.88 7.67 31.76
CA ALA A 61 -12.29 8.95 31.39
C ALA A 61 -12.81 9.49 30.05
N LEU A 62 -13.38 8.61 29.20
CA LEU A 62 -13.89 8.99 27.89
C LEU A 62 -15.33 9.52 27.98
N LEU A 63 -15.57 10.66 27.32
CA LEU A 63 -16.88 11.26 27.06
C LEU A 63 -17.59 10.55 25.90
N GLY A 64 -18.92 10.50 25.98
CA GLY A 64 -19.77 9.82 24.99
C GLY A 64 -20.62 8.73 25.62
N ASP A 65 -21.49 8.15 24.81
CA ASP A 65 -22.37 7.07 25.23
C ASP A 65 -21.59 5.74 25.34
N ALA A 66 -21.79 5.02 26.43
CA ALA A 66 -21.17 3.71 26.65
C ALA A 66 -21.71 2.64 25.69
N GLU A 67 -22.90 2.84 25.11
CA GLU A 67 -23.42 1.94 24.07
C GLU A 67 -22.71 2.10 22.71
N THR A 68 -21.99 3.19 22.50
CA THR A 68 -21.24 3.41 21.25
C THR A 68 -19.93 2.62 21.30
N PRO A 69 -19.62 1.80 20.26
CA PRO A 69 -18.37 1.03 20.21
C PRO A 69 -17.14 1.92 20.41
N LEU A 70 -16.17 1.45 21.20
CA LEU A 70 -14.94 2.18 21.50
C LEU A 70 -14.22 2.64 20.21
N ALA A 71 -14.21 1.80 19.19
CA ALA A 71 -13.67 2.09 17.86
C ALA A 71 -14.26 3.36 17.22
N ASP A 72 -15.57 3.57 17.35
CA ASP A 72 -16.26 4.72 16.77
C ASP A 72 -16.01 5.99 17.59
N ARG A 73 -15.98 5.86 18.93
CA ARG A 73 -15.66 6.96 19.85
C ARG A 73 -14.24 7.51 19.64
N LEU A 74 -13.30 6.64 19.27
CA LEU A 74 -11.91 7.02 19.03
C LEU A 74 -11.63 7.47 17.59
N ARG A 75 -12.61 7.43 16.70
CA ARG A 75 -12.41 7.68 15.26
C ARG A 75 -11.81 9.06 14.97
N ASP A 76 -12.31 10.11 15.63
CA ASP A 76 -11.80 11.48 15.47
C ASP A 76 -10.36 11.62 15.96
N ALA A 77 -10.00 10.93 17.04
CA ALA A 77 -8.64 10.92 17.57
C ALA A 77 -7.67 10.17 16.65
N LEU A 78 -8.11 9.03 16.09
CA LEU A 78 -7.34 8.24 15.14
C LEU A 78 -7.13 8.99 13.81
N ASP A 79 -8.14 9.71 13.33
CA ASP A 79 -8.04 10.55 12.13
C ASP A 79 -7.02 11.68 12.32
N ALA A 80 -7.07 12.37 13.48
CA ALA A 80 -6.10 13.39 13.83
C ALA A 80 -4.66 12.85 13.92
N ALA A 81 -4.49 11.65 14.48
CA ALA A 81 -3.20 10.98 14.51
C ALA A 81 -2.67 10.65 13.11
N ALA A 82 -3.55 10.15 12.23
CA ALA A 82 -3.20 9.81 10.85
C ALA A 82 -2.84 11.04 10.01
N ALA A 83 -3.52 12.17 10.23
CA ALA A 83 -3.23 13.43 9.56
C ALA A 83 -1.81 13.95 9.83
N ALA A 84 -1.20 13.56 10.96
CA ALA A 84 0.19 13.90 11.27
C ALA A 84 1.21 13.24 10.31
N PHE A 85 0.81 12.19 9.58
CA PHE A 85 1.64 11.52 8.57
C PHE A 85 1.47 12.12 7.16
N GLY A 86 0.62 13.14 7.00
CA GLY A 86 0.27 13.74 5.73
C GLY A 86 -1.03 13.18 5.12
N PRO A 87 -1.30 13.47 3.84
CA PRO A 87 -2.50 13.00 3.15
C PRO A 87 -2.56 11.46 3.19
N SER A 88 -3.59 10.93 3.85
CA SER A 88 -3.75 9.50 4.00
C SER A 88 -5.22 9.12 4.14
N VAL A 89 -5.53 7.85 3.86
CA VAL A 89 -6.84 7.25 4.07
C VAL A 89 -6.73 6.30 5.26
N LEU A 90 -7.59 6.52 6.26
CA LEU A 90 -7.70 5.66 7.43
C LEU A 90 -8.58 4.45 7.11
N GLY A 91 -8.11 3.25 7.47
CA GLY A 91 -8.89 2.02 7.39
C GLY A 91 -10.00 1.95 8.44
N GLU A 92 -10.76 0.86 8.41
CA GLU A 92 -11.76 0.59 9.45
C GLU A 92 -11.05 0.17 10.76
N PRO A 93 -11.36 0.81 11.90
CA PRO A 93 -10.80 0.39 13.18
C PRO A 93 -11.37 -0.96 13.60
N THR A 94 -10.50 -1.84 14.09
CA THR A 94 -10.85 -3.18 14.56
C THR A 94 -10.39 -3.37 16.00
N ILE A 95 -11.17 -4.09 16.81
CA ILE A 95 -10.79 -4.44 18.19
C ILE A 95 -10.15 -5.82 18.20
N GLY A 96 -9.02 -5.96 18.90
CA GLY A 96 -8.40 -7.27 19.13
C GLY A 96 -6.99 -7.18 19.72
N ASP A 97 -6.23 -8.27 19.59
CA ASP A 97 -4.89 -8.38 20.15
C ASP A 97 -3.85 -7.55 19.37
N ALA A 98 -3.33 -6.51 20.01
CA ALA A 98 -2.26 -5.66 19.46
C ALA A 98 -0.85 -5.99 19.96
N SER A 99 -0.66 -7.11 20.66
CA SER A 99 0.64 -7.51 21.26
C SER A 99 1.80 -7.48 20.25
N ALA A 100 1.52 -7.87 19.01
CA ALA A 100 2.49 -7.84 17.91
C ALA A 100 2.93 -6.41 17.52
N LEU A 101 2.04 -5.42 17.61
CA LEU A 101 2.37 -4.03 17.30
C LEU A 101 3.14 -3.38 18.44
N PHE A 102 2.65 -3.53 19.68
CA PHE A 102 3.30 -2.98 20.88
C PHE A 102 4.70 -3.57 21.14
N SER A 103 4.94 -4.83 20.75
CA SER A 103 6.25 -5.48 20.89
C SER A 103 7.15 -5.30 19.65
N HIS A 104 6.68 -4.59 18.62
CA HIS A 104 7.45 -4.48 17.39
C HIS A 104 8.68 -3.58 17.59
N PRO A 105 9.88 -3.96 17.10
CA PRO A 105 11.11 -3.19 17.33
C PRO A 105 11.13 -1.79 16.69
N ASN A 106 10.14 -1.48 15.85
CA ASN A 106 10.00 -0.20 15.15
C ASN A 106 8.70 0.52 15.52
N ALA A 107 7.96 0.01 16.52
CA ALA A 107 6.82 0.73 17.05
C ALA A 107 7.31 1.62 18.21
N GLN A 108 6.89 2.88 18.19
CA GLN A 108 7.07 3.77 19.31
C GLN A 108 5.80 3.75 20.16
N VAL A 109 5.97 3.53 21.45
CA VAL A 109 4.87 3.45 22.41
C VAL A 109 4.80 4.75 23.21
N PHE A 110 3.57 5.22 23.45
CA PHE A 110 3.25 6.43 24.19
C PHE A 110 2.20 6.14 25.25
N GLU A 111 2.42 6.64 26.47
CA GLU A 111 1.41 6.67 27.52
C GLU A 111 0.56 7.93 27.40
N LEU A 112 -0.75 7.74 27.47
CA LEU A 112 -1.74 8.80 27.49
C LEU A 112 -2.06 9.08 28.95
N ALA A 113 -1.79 10.31 29.39
CA ALA A 113 -2.05 10.74 30.76
C ALA A 113 -2.91 11.99 30.77
N ASP A 114 -3.79 12.09 31.78
CA ASP A 114 -4.54 13.31 32.05
C ASP A 114 -3.65 14.39 32.70
N GLU A 115 -4.21 15.57 32.92
CA GLU A 115 -3.52 16.71 33.55
C GLU A 115 -3.06 16.44 34.99
N THR A 116 -3.61 15.42 35.66
CA THR A 116 -3.19 15.00 37.00
C THR A 116 -2.02 14.02 36.97
N GLY A 117 -1.59 13.60 35.77
CA GLY A 117 -0.56 12.60 35.55
C GLY A 117 -1.06 11.16 35.67
N ARG A 118 -2.39 10.94 35.72
CA ARG A 118 -2.98 9.60 35.74
C ARG A 118 -3.03 9.03 34.34
N THR A 119 -2.50 7.81 34.17
CA THR A 119 -2.51 7.10 32.88
C THR A 119 -3.91 6.60 32.55
N ILE A 120 -4.46 7.07 31.42
CA ILE A 120 -5.79 6.68 30.93
C ILE A 120 -5.71 5.62 29.83
N GLY A 121 -4.55 5.51 29.16
CA GLY A 121 -4.37 4.57 28.05
C GLY A 121 -2.96 4.59 27.49
N ARG A 122 -2.77 3.85 26.40
CA ARG A 122 -1.49 3.72 25.71
C ARG A 122 -1.70 3.61 24.21
N LEU A 123 -0.82 4.25 23.44
CA LEU A 123 -0.83 4.28 22.00
C LEU A 123 0.49 3.73 21.46
N ALA A 124 0.43 2.72 20.61
CA ALA A 124 1.55 2.29 19.79
C ALA A 124 1.40 2.89 18.38
N VAL A 125 2.46 3.54 17.90
CA VAL A 125 2.55 4.07 16.55
C VAL A 125 3.70 3.38 15.84
N ARG A 126 3.42 2.75 14.70
CA ARG A 126 4.44 2.19 13.83
C ARG A 126 4.31 2.80 12.45
N ILE A 127 5.25 3.67 12.11
CA ILE A 127 5.37 4.16 10.74
C ILE A 127 6.05 3.08 9.89
N SER A 128 5.32 2.60 8.89
CA SER A 128 5.86 1.77 7.82
C SER A 128 5.99 2.68 6.62
N GLN A 129 7.14 3.34 6.48
CA GLN A 129 7.44 4.02 5.22
C GLN A 129 7.18 3.02 4.10
N THR A 130 6.24 3.31 3.20
CA THR A 130 6.23 2.65 1.90
C THR A 130 7.53 3.11 1.26
N ARG A 131 8.62 2.38 1.52
CA ARG A 131 9.76 2.42 0.63
C ARG A 131 9.15 1.99 -0.68
N ALA A 132 8.93 2.96 -1.59
CA ALA A 132 8.94 2.71 -3.02
C ALA A 132 9.89 1.55 -3.25
N ALA A 133 9.34 0.42 -3.71
CA ALA A 133 9.89 -0.92 -3.54
C ALA A 133 11.41 -0.86 -3.45
N SER A 134 11.98 -1.06 -2.25
CA SER A 134 13.40 -0.77 -2.03
C SER A 134 14.21 -1.39 -3.18
N PRO A 135 15.17 -0.68 -3.80
CA PRO A 135 15.81 -1.12 -5.04
C PRO A 135 16.39 -2.54 -4.92
N ARG A 136 16.71 -2.98 -3.70
CA ARG A 136 17.11 -4.37 -3.38
C ARG A 136 16.05 -5.44 -3.65
N ARG A 137 14.75 -5.16 -3.46
CA ARG A 137 13.67 -6.11 -3.80
C ARG A 137 13.42 -6.18 -5.29
N LEU A 138 13.45 -5.04 -6.00
CA LEU A 138 13.36 -4.99 -7.46
C LEU A 138 14.61 -5.63 -8.12
N GLN A 139 15.79 -5.47 -7.53
CA GLN A 139 17.02 -6.16 -7.96
C GLN A 139 16.90 -7.69 -7.90
N ARG A 140 16.09 -8.24 -6.99
CA ARG A 140 15.89 -9.70 -6.93
C ARG A 140 15.06 -10.25 -8.08
N ILE A 141 14.19 -9.44 -8.69
CA ILE A 141 13.40 -9.85 -9.88
C ILE A 141 14.07 -9.45 -11.19
N ALA A 142 15.20 -8.72 -11.15
CA ALA A 142 15.90 -8.27 -12.34
C ALA A 142 16.48 -9.41 -13.21
N GLY A 143 16.65 -10.61 -12.63
CA GLY A 143 17.14 -11.80 -13.34
C GLY A 143 16.03 -12.77 -13.77
N VAL A 144 14.75 -12.39 -13.68
CA VAL A 144 13.65 -13.24 -14.11
C VAL A 144 13.52 -13.14 -15.63
N GLU A 145 13.70 -14.26 -16.31
CA GLU A 145 13.44 -14.37 -17.75
C GLU A 145 11.93 -14.36 -18.03
N MET A 146 11.54 -13.71 -19.12
CA MET A 146 10.14 -13.52 -19.51
C MET A 146 9.98 -13.69 -21.02
N ASP A 147 8.85 -14.24 -21.45
CA ASP A 147 8.59 -14.49 -22.87
C ASP A 147 8.14 -13.22 -23.56
N LEU A 148 8.98 -12.72 -24.47
CA LEU A 148 8.66 -11.62 -25.36
C LEU A 148 8.13 -12.15 -26.70
N THR A 149 6.94 -11.73 -27.09
CA THR A 149 6.33 -12.07 -28.38
C THR A 149 6.17 -10.83 -29.23
N VAL A 150 6.64 -10.87 -30.47
CA VAL A 150 6.41 -9.81 -31.47
C VAL A 150 5.36 -10.30 -32.46
N GLU A 151 4.22 -9.62 -32.53
CA GLU A 151 3.11 -9.98 -33.40
C GLU A 151 2.94 -8.98 -34.55
N VAL A 152 3.05 -9.48 -35.78
CA VAL A 152 2.82 -8.71 -37.01
C VAL A 152 1.32 -8.39 -37.19
N GLY A 153 0.45 -9.31 -36.79
CA GLY A 153 -1.00 -9.16 -36.91
C GLY A 153 -1.72 -10.44 -36.50
N ARG A 154 -3.05 -10.36 -36.40
CA ARG A 154 -3.93 -11.46 -36.00
C ARG A 154 -5.07 -11.61 -36.99
N THR A 155 -5.69 -12.79 -37.04
CA THR A 155 -6.93 -13.01 -37.77
C THR A 155 -7.76 -14.06 -37.04
N ARG A 156 -9.07 -14.13 -37.34
CA ARG A 156 -9.98 -15.14 -36.80
C ARG A 156 -10.47 -16.01 -37.95
N MET A 157 -10.37 -17.32 -37.78
CA MET A 157 -10.75 -18.30 -38.80
C MET A 157 -11.63 -19.38 -38.18
N THR A 158 -12.49 -20.01 -38.97
CA THR A 158 -13.23 -21.18 -38.50
C THR A 158 -12.31 -22.40 -38.43
N VAL A 159 -12.67 -23.39 -37.61
CA VAL A 159 -11.90 -24.64 -37.51
C VAL A 159 -11.77 -25.32 -38.88
N ARG A 160 -12.83 -25.27 -39.70
CA ARG A 160 -12.80 -25.79 -41.08
C ARG A 160 -11.70 -25.10 -41.90
N ASP A 161 -11.68 -23.77 -41.91
CA ASP A 161 -10.71 -23.02 -42.73
C ASP A 161 -9.26 -23.29 -42.32
N VAL A 162 -9.01 -23.57 -41.04
CA VAL A 162 -7.69 -23.96 -40.52
C VAL A 162 -7.28 -25.36 -41.00
N LEU A 163 -8.22 -26.30 -41.03
CA LEU A 163 -7.96 -27.67 -41.52
C LEU A 163 -7.74 -27.71 -43.04
N ASP A 164 -8.28 -26.73 -43.77
CA ASP A 164 -8.13 -26.57 -45.22
C ASP A 164 -6.87 -25.76 -45.63
N LEU A 165 -5.95 -25.48 -44.69
CA LEU A 165 -4.71 -24.77 -44.97
C LEU A 165 -3.70 -25.68 -45.69
N GLU A 166 -3.21 -25.17 -46.82
CA GLU A 166 -2.23 -25.86 -47.67
C GLU A 166 -1.10 -24.90 -48.08
N PRO A 167 0.11 -25.42 -48.42
CA PRO A 167 1.21 -24.60 -48.91
C PRO A 167 0.78 -23.69 -50.06
N GLY A 168 1.11 -22.40 -49.96
CA GLY A 168 0.76 -21.38 -50.96
C GLY A 168 -0.53 -20.61 -50.67
N ARG A 169 -1.31 -20.99 -49.66
CA ARG A 169 -2.45 -20.18 -49.18
C ARG A 169 -1.97 -18.86 -48.57
N ILE A 170 -2.63 -17.76 -48.94
CA ILE A 170 -2.40 -16.42 -48.39
C ILE A 170 -3.46 -16.15 -47.33
N ILE A 171 -3.04 -15.71 -46.15
CA ILE A 171 -3.93 -15.37 -45.04
C ILE A 171 -3.82 -13.88 -44.77
N GLU A 172 -4.96 -13.19 -44.81
CA GLU A 172 -5.04 -11.77 -44.48
C GLU A 172 -5.09 -11.57 -42.96
N LEU A 173 -4.36 -10.56 -42.48
CA LEU A 173 -4.29 -10.17 -41.07
C LEU A 173 -5.06 -8.87 -40.83
N ASP A 174 -5.37 -8.59 -39.57
CA ASP A 174 -6.09 -7.40 -39.10
C ASP A 174 -5.27 -6.10 -39.12
N ARG A 175 -4.09 -6.10 -39.77
CA ARG A 175 -3.14 -5.00 -39.72
C ARG A 175 -2.71 -4.54 -41.12
N SER A 176 -2.72 -3.23 -41.33
CA SER A 176 -2.26 -2.62 -42.57
C SER A 176 -0.73 -2.70 -42.72
N ALA A 177 -0.26 -2.82 -43.97
CA ALA A 177 1.17 -2.79 -44.26
C ALA A 177 1.81 -1.48 -43.76
N GLY A 178 2.96 -1.59 -43.10
CA GLY A 178 3.69 -0.46 -42.52
C GLY A 178 3.18 -0.01 -41.15
N ALA A 179 2.09 -0.56 -40.62
CA ALA A 179 1.72 -0.36 -39.23
C ALA A 179 2.74 -1.04 -38.30
N PRO A 180 3.03 -0.47 -37.12
CA PRO A 180 3.98 -1.07 -36.18
C PRO A 180 3.44 -2.42 -35.67
N ALA A 181 4.32 -3.37 -35.40
CA ALA A 181 4.03 -4.62 -34.74
C ALA A 181 3.70 -4.43 -33.25
N ASP A 182 2.94 -5.36 -32.69
CA ASP A 182 2.68 -5.43 -31.25
C ASP A 182 3.83 -6.17 -30.57
N VAL A 183 4.35 -5.60 -29.49
CA VAL A 183 5.35 -6.24 -28.64
C VAL A 183 4.69 -6.58 -27.32
N LYS A 184 4.64 -7.88 -27.02
CA LYS A 184 3.97 -8.43 -25.85
C LYS A 184 4.94 -9.12 -24.93
N LEU A 185 4.63 -9.06 -23.65
CA LEU A 185 5.32 -9.81 -22.61
C LEU A 185 4.29 -10.73 -21.94
N ASN A 186 4.52 -12.04 -21.96
CA ASN A 186 3.58 -13.04 -21.44
C ASN A 186 2.13 -12.81 -21.96
N GLY A 187 1.99 -12.49 -23.24
CA GLY A 187 0.69 -12.24 -23.90
C GLY A 187 0.10 -10.84 -23.70
N ARG A 188 0.70 -9.99 -22.87
CA ARG A 188 0.21 -8.62 -22.60
C ARG A 188 0.96 -7.60 -23.45
N LEU A 189 0.24 -6.68 -24.09
CA LEU A 189 0.83 -5.62 -24.89
C LEU A 189 1.61 -4.63 -24.01
N ILE A 190 2.90 -4.44 -24.31
CA ILE A 190 3.77 -3.51 -23.58
C ILE A 190 4.32 -2.39 -24.46
N ALA A 191 4.40 -2.61 -25.78
CA ALA A 191 4.99 -1.67 -26.71
C ALA A 191 4.51 -1.91 -28.15
N HIS A 192 4.76 -0.92 -28.98
CA HIS A 192 4.72 -1.03 -30.44
C HIS A 192 6.13 -0.86 -31.00
N GLY A 193 6.41 -1.52 -32.11
CA GLY A 193 7.71 -1.43 -32.77
C GLY A 193 7.67 -1.74 -34.24
N GLU A 194 8.69 -1.31 -34.96
CA GLU A 194 8.85 -1.59 -36.38
C GLU A 194 9.74 -2.82 -36.57
N ILE A 195 9.33 -3.73 -37.46
CA ILE A 195 10.16 -4.88 -37.82
C ILE A 195 11.28 -4.39 -38.72
N VAL A 196 12.51 -4.70 -38.32
CA VAL A 196 13.73 -4.40 -39.04
C VAL A 196 14.52 -5.68 -39.22
N VAL A 197 15.47 -5.69 -40.15
CA VAL A 197 16.40 -6.79 -40.33
C VAL A 197 17.78 -6.31 -39.91
N VAL A 198 18.43 -7.05 -39.01
CA VAL A 198 19.78 -6.77 -38.52
C VAL A 198 20.59 -8.05 -38.70
N ASP A 199 21.70 -7.98 -39.40
CA ASP A 199 22.60 -9.12 -39.63
C ASP A 199 21.90 -10.40 -40.15
N GLN A 200 20.90 -10.22 -41.01
CA GLN A 200 20.03 -11.27 -41.60
C GLN A 200 18.97 -11.84 -40.64
N ASP A 201 18.91 -11.39 -39.39
CA ASP A 201 17.89 -11.75 -38.43
C ASP A 201 16.77 -10.70 -38.36
N TYR A 202 15.54 -11.15 -38.09
CA TYR A 202 14.44 -10.25 -37.77
C TYR A 202 14.64 -9.65 -36.38
N ALA A 203 14.50 -8.32 -36.29
CA ALA A 203 14.55 -7.57 -35.07
C ALA A 203 13.38 -6.59 -34.99
N VAL A 204 13.12 -6.06 -33.79
CA VAL A 204 12.09 -5.05 -33.56
C VAL A 204 12.72 -3.78 -33.00
N ARG A 205 12.50 -2.65 -33.67
CA ARG A 205 12.82 -1.32 -33.15
C ARG A 205 11.61 -0.79 -32.40
N ILE A 206 11.72 -0.64 -31.09
CA ILE A 206 10.65 -0.09 -30.25
C ILE A 206 10.39 1.37 -30.67
N THR A 207 9.15 1.68 -31.02
CA THR A 207 8.71 3.04 -31.40
C THR A 207 7.91 3.71 -30.29
N ARG A 208 7.16 2.92 -29.50
CA ARG A 208 6.35 3.43 -28.38
C ARG A 208 6.23 2.39 -27.27
N ILE A 209 6.37 2.82 -26.03
CA ILE A 209 6.10 2.02 -24.82
C ILE A 209 4.72 2.44 -24.27
N ILE A 210 3.97 1.47 -23.74
CA ILE A 210 2.64 1.71 -23.15
C ILE A 210 2.81 1.78 -21.63
N GLU A 211 2.57 2.95 -21.05
CA GLU A 211 2.84 3.25 -19.63
C GLU A 211 1.87 2.56 -18.66
N ASN A 212 0.67 2.22 -19.14
CA ASN A 212 -0.38 1.55 -18.37
C ASN A 212 -0.78 0.24 -19.04
N ALA A 213 0.13 -0.72 -19.11
CA ALA A 213 -0.33 -2.09 -19.31
C ALA A 213 -1.23 -2.40 -18.10
N GLU A 214 -2.52 -2.68 -18.30
CA GLU A 214 -3.51 -2.95 -17.25
C GLU A 214 -3.43 -4.42 -16.83
N VAL A 215 -3.37 -4.70 -15.52
CA VAL A 215 -3.01 -6.03 -14.93
C VAL A 215 -4.24 -6.92 -14.92
#